data_AF-A0A2U3QVZ4-F1
#
_entry.id   AF-A0A2U3QVZ4-F1
#
_cell.length_a   1.000
_cell.length_b   1.000
_cell.length_c   1.000
_cell.angle_alpha   90.00
_cell.angle_beta   90.00
_cell.angle_gamma   90.00
#
_symmetry.space_group_name_H-M   'P 1'
#
loop_
_entity.id
_entity.type
_entity.pdbx_description
1 polymer ?
#
loop_
_entity_poly.entity_id
_entity_poly.type
_entity_poly.pdbx_seq_one_letter_code
_entity_poly.pdbx_strand_id
1 'polypeptide(L)'
;MYGSNRYLHWKNLAKYLYDYGYKVRVVNPARIKGFAMSKLSRTKTDKADSVLIADFCKAMKPEAWYPQPHYIQELQQLVNRLNILIKHKTQETNRLEGASKAIANNI
;
A
#
# COMPACT_ATOMS: atom_id res chain seq x y z
N MET A 1 -9.04 -9.55 0.01
CA MET A 1 -9.04 -8.54 1.09
C MET A 1 -8.51 -7.21 0.55
N TYR A 2 -9.35 -6.34 0.00
CA TYR A 2 -8.97 -4.96 -0.33
C TYR A 2 -9.60 -4.04 0.72
N GLY A 3 -9.00 -4.08 1.91
CA GLY A 3 -9.30 -3.17 3.01
C GLY A 3 -8.64 -1.83 2.73
N SER A 4 -9.49 -0.86 2.44
CA SER A 4 -9.21 0.57 2.38
C SER A 4 -8.25 1.03 3.48
N ASN A 5 -7.27 1.84 3.05
CA ASN A 5 -6.63 2.91 3.83
C ASN A 5 -5.55 2.61 4.90
N ARG A 6 -4.73 1.55 4.76
CA ARG A 6 -3.55 1.35 5.66
C ARG A 6 -2.17 1.36 4.98
N TYR A 7 -2.10 1.52 3.66
CA TYR A 7 -0.84 1.41 2.90
C TYR A 7 -0.52 2.62 2.02
N LEU A 8 -1.29 3.72 2.12
CA LEU A 8 -1.16 4.87 1.22
C LEU A 8 -0.13 5.92 1.69
N HIS A 9 0.30 5.87 2.95
CA HIS A 9 1.12 6.93 3.56
C HIS A 9 2.43 7.19 2.81
N TRP A 10 3.18 6.15 2.47
CA TRP A 10 4.48 6.33 1.80
C TRP A 10 4.30 6.76 0.34
N LYS A 11 3.22 6.35 -0.34
CA LYS A 11 2.99 6.68 -1.76
C LYS A 11 2.76 8.17 -1.95
N ASN A 12 1.97 8.80 -1.08
CA ASN A 12 1.71 10.24 -1.14
C ASN A 12 2.98 11.05 -0.88
N LEU A 13 3.79 10.64 0.11
CA LEU A 13 5.07 11.28 0.40
C LEU A 13 6.07 11.10 -0.77
N ALA A 14 6.16 9.89 -1.33
CA ALA A 14 7.02 9.60 -2.47
C ALA A 14 6.62 10.44 -3.69
N LYS A 15 5.31 10.56 -3.96
CA LYS A 15 4.80 11.40 -5.03
C LYS A 15 5.13 12.87 -4.78
N TYR A 16 4.86 13.39 -3.58
CA TYR A 16 5.18 14.77 -3.22
C TYR A 16 6.66 15.09 -3.46
N LEU A 17 7.57 14.26 -2.96
CA LEU A 17 9.01 14.45 -3.15
C LEU A 17 9.42 14.37 -4.63
N TYR A 18 8.84 13.43 -5.37
CA TYR A 18 9.08 13.31 -6.81
C TYR A 18 8.62 14.55 -7.58
N ASP A 19 7.42 15.05 -7.27
CA ASP A 19 6.86 16.25 -7.91
C ASP A 19 7.70 17.52 -7.62
N TYR A 20 8.41 17.54 -6.49
CA TYR A 20 9.42 18.57 -6.14
C TYR A 20 10.79 18.37 -6.83
N GLY A 21 10.93 17.36 -7.70
CA GLY A 21 12.17 17.08 -8.44
C GLY A 21 13.19 16.23 -7.67
N TYR A 22 12.86 15.70 -6.50
CA TYR A 22 13.76 14.81 -5.78
C TYR A 22 13.77 13.41 -6.37
N LYS A 23 14.97 12.79 -6.40
CA LYS A 23 15.12 11.38 -6.77
C LYS A 23 14.68 10.48 -5.62
N VAL A 24 13.50 9.88 -5.74
CA VAL A 24 12.94 8.99 -4.72
C VAL A 24 13.32 7.53 -5.01
N ARG A 25 13.63 6.77 -3.96
CA ARG A 25 13.82 5.31 -4.02
C ARG A 25 12.95 4.68 -2.95
N VAL A 26 12.10 3.75 -3.33
CA VAL A 26 11.20 3.04 -2.41
C VAL A 26 11.71 1.61 -2.29
N VAL A 27 12.04 1.21 -1.07
CA VAL A 27 12.63 -0.09 -0.78
C VAL A 27 11.73 -0.87 0.15
N ASN A 28 11.55 -2.16 -0.13
CA ASN A 28 10.85 -3.07 0.77
C ASN A 28 11.58 -3.12 2.14
N PRO A 29 10.91 -2.81 3.27
CA PRO A 29 11.52 -2.86 4.60
C PRO A 29 12.19 -4.20 4.96
N ALA A 30 11.71 -5.32 4.39
CA ALA A 30 12.33 -6.62 4.58
C ALA A 30 13.78 -6.68 4.06
N ARG A 31 14.09 -5.95 2.97
CA ARG A 31 15.46 -5.86 2.44
C ARG A 31 16.39 -5.08 3.37
N ILE A 32 15.89 -3.99 3.94
CA ILE A 32 16.64 -3.21 4.95
C ILE A 32 16.91 -4.07 6.18
N LYS A 33 15.91 -4.81 6.66
CA LYS A 33 16.05 -5.74 7.79
C LYS A 33 17.08 -6.84 7.49
N GLY A 34 17.04 -7.46 6.31
CA GLY A 34 18.02 -8.46 5.89
C GLY A 34 19.45 -7.89 5.86
N PHE A 35 19.61 -6.67 5.38
CA PHE A 35 20.90 -5.99 5.38
C PHE A 35 21.39 -5.68 6.80
N ALA A 36 20.51 -5.22 7.70
CA ALA A 36 20.81 -5.04 9.12
C ALA A 36 21.38 -6.32 9.75
N MET A 37 20.73 -7.46 9.47
CA MET A 37 21.15 -8.77 9.95
C MET A 37 22.52 -9.17 9.42
N SER A 38 22.80 -8.94 8.13
CA SER A 38 24.13 -9.21 7.56
C SER A 38 25.26 -8.37 8.17
N LYS A 39 24.91 -7.21 8.74
CA LYS A 39 25.84 -6.31 9.44
C LYS A 39 25.94 -6.60 10.95
N LEU A 40 25.25 -7.63 11.45
CA LEU A 40 25.12 -7.93 12.88
C LEU A 40 24.62 -6.73 13.70
N SER A 41 23.89 -5.81 13.07
CA SER A 41 23.36 -4.62 13.75
C SER A 41 22.17 -5.01 14.61
N ARG A 42 22.31 -4.86 15.93
CA ARG A 42 21.26 -5.17 16.93
C ARG A 42 20.62 -3.93 17.52
N THR A 43 21.26 -2.77 17.37
CA THR A 43 20.78 -1.49 17.90
C THR A 43 19.73 -0.90 16.98
N LYS A 44 18.56 -0.56 17.54
CA LYS A 44 17.46 0.10 16.82
C LYS A 44 17.25 1.49 17.41
N THR A 45 17.77 2.50 16.74
CA THR A 45 17.55 3.92 17.03
C THR A 45 17.42 4.65 15.70
N ASP A 46 16.68 5.76 15.66
CA ASP A 46 16.50 6.54 14.41
C ASP A 46 17.84 6.91 13.77
N LYS A 47 18.85 7.24 14.59
CA LYS A 47 20.21 7.51 14.14
C LYS A 47 20.86 6.29 13.50
N ALA A 48 20.83 5.13 14.17
CA ALA A 48 21.42 3.90 13.65
C ALA A 48 20.71 3.43 12.35
N ASP A 49 19.39 3.52 12.32
CA ASP A 49 18.58 3.14 11.15
C ASP A 49 18.84 4.07 9.96
N SER A 50 19.01 5.39 10.19
CA SER A 50 19.36 6.33 9.10
C SER A 50 20.70 6.01 8.44
N VAL A 51 21.73 5.66 9.24
CA VAL A 51 23.05 5.26 8.75
C VAL A 51 22.94 3.93 7.99
N LEU A 52 22.23 2.95 8.55
CA LEU A 52 22.02 1.65 7.91
C LEU A 52 21.33 1.79 6.54
N ILE A 53 20.30 2.63 6.45
CA ILE A 53 19.58 2.88 5.19
C ILE A 53 20.49 3.58 4.17
N ALA A 54 21.31 4.53 4.60
CA ALA A 54 22.28 5.19 3.73
C ALA A 54 23.31 4.20 3.17
N ASP A 55 23.88 3.35 4.03
CA ASP A 55 24.82 2.30 3.63
C ASP A 55 24.18 1.28 2.69
N PHE A 56 22.94 0.87 2.98
CA PHE A 56 22.17 0.00 2.09
C PHE A 56 22.03 0.63 0.71
N CYS A 57 21.61 1.90 0.63
CA CYS A 57 21.43 2.61 -0.63
C CYS A 57 22.73 2.76 -1.41
N LYS A 58 23.86 2.98 -0.73
CA LYS A 58 25.20 3.06 -1.35
C LYS A 58 25.64 1.71 -1.92
N ALA A 59 25.42 0.62 -1.18
CA ALA A 59 25.82 -0.72 -1.58
C ALA A 59 24.92 -1.30 -2.68
N MET A 60 23.60 -1.19 -2.51
CA MET A 60 22.60 -1.88 -3.35
C MET A 60 22.08 -1.04 -4.51
N LYS A 61 22.27 0.29 -4.47
CA LYS A 61 21.85 1.25 -5.50
C LYS A 61 20.42 0.97 -6.02
N PRO A 62 19.39 0.86 -5.15
CA PRO A 62 18.05 0.40 -5.54
C PRO A 62 17.43 1.30 -6.60
N GLU A 63 16.63 0.76 -7.51
CA GLU A 63 16.08 1.56 -8.62
C GLU A 63 15.29 2.79 -8.15
N ALA A 64 15.29 3.82 -9.00
CA ALA A 64 14.48 5.00 -8.76
C ALA A 64 13.00 4.64 -8.85
N TRP A 65 12.22 5.18 -7.92
CA TRP A 65 10.78 5.05 -7.95
C TRP A 65 10.19 6.16 -8.82
N TYR A 66 9.17 5.80 -9.58
CA TYR A 66 8.38 6.72 -10.40
C TYR A 66 6.90 6.56 -10.04
N PRO A 67 6.12 7.66 -10.09
CA PRO A 67 4.69 7.56 -9.94
C PRO A 67 4.11 6.68 -11.05
N GLN A 68 3.04 5.95 -10.72
CA GLN A 68 2.34 5.18 -11.74
C GLN A 68 1.70 6.15 -12.75
N PRO A 69 1.69 5.84 -14.06
CA PRO A 69 0.98 6.64 -15.05
C PRO A 69 -0.50 6.82 -14.71
N HIS A 70 -1.07 7.97 -15.09
CA HIS A 70 -2.45 8.34 -14.76
C HIS A 70 -3.48 7.28 -15.20
N TYR A 71 -3.36 6.77 -16.42
CA TYR A 71 -4.28 5.74 -16.93
C TYR A 71 -4.28 4.44 -16.09
N ILE A 72 -3.14 4.07 -15.49
CA ILE A 72 -3.06 2.91 -14.59
C ILE A 72 -3.78 3.22 -13.26
N GLN A 73 -3.61 4.43 -12.73
CA GLN A 73 -4.28 4.86 -11.51
C GLN A 73 -5.81 4.86 -11.69
N GLU A 74 -6.30 5.39 -12.81
CA GLU A 74 -7.72 5.38 -13.16
C GLU A 74 -8.28 3.96 -13.23
N LEU A 75 -7.59 3.07 -13.95
CA LEU A 75 -8.00 1.66 -14.05
C LEU A 75 -8.09 0.99 -12.66
N GLN A 76 -7.11 1.23 -11.78
CA GLN A 76 -7.15 0.70 -10.42
C GLN A 76 -8.33 1.24 -9.61
N GLN A 77 -8.67 2.53 -9.77
CA GLN A 77 -9.84 3.12 -9.10
C GLN A 77 -11.14 2.49 -9.60
N LEU A 78 -11.29 2.27 -10.91
CA LEU A 78 -12.45 1.60 -11.50
C LEU A 78 -12.58 0.15 -11.01
N VAL A 79 -11.50 -0.62 -11.01
CA VAL A 79 -11.48 -2.00 -10.48
C VAL A 79 -11.84 -2.03 -9.01
N ASN A 80 -11.30 -1.11 -8.21
CA ASN A 80 -11.64 -1.01 -6.79
C ASN A 80 -13.12 -0.67 -6.60
N ARG A 81 -13.66 0.25 -7.39
CA ARG A 81 -15.09 0.61 -7.36
C ARG A 81 -15.97 -0.59 -7.70
N LEU A 82 -15.62 -1.34 -8.73
CA LEU A 82 -16.31 -2.58 -9.11
C LEU A 82 -16.34 -3.58 -7.95
N ASN A 83 -15.19 -3.83 -7.31
CA ASN A 83 -15.09 -4.74 -6.17
C ASN A 83 -15.97 -4.31 -4.97
N ILE A 84 -16.03 -3.00 -4.70
CA ILE A 84 -16.90 -2.45 -3.66
C ILE A 84 -18.37 -2.73 -4.00
N LEU A 85 -18.79 -2.50 -5.25
CA LEU A 85 -20.16 -2.74 -5.69
C LEU A 85 -20.55 -4.22 -5.61
N ILE A 86 -19.65 -5.12 -6.02
CA ILE A 86 -19.85 -6.58 -5.90
C ILE A 86 -20.07 -6.94 -4.43
N LYS A 87 -19.20 -6.43 -3.53
CA LYS A 87 -19.32 -6.69 -2.10
C LYS A 87 -20.66 -6.20 -1.54
N HIS A 88 -21.10 -5.01 -1.94
CA HIS A 88 -22.40 -4.47 -1.51
C HIS A 88 -23.55 -5.33 -2.01
N LYS A 89 -23.54 -5.73 -3.29
CA LYS A 89 -24.56 -6.63 -3.84
C LYS A 89 -24.64 -7.93 -3.04
N THR A 90 -23.50 -8.59 -2.80
CA THR A 90 -23.45 -9.83 -2.02
C THR A 90 -23.99 -9.61 -0.60
N GLN A 91 -23.62 -8.51 0.05
CA GLN A 91 -24.11 -8.19 1.39
C GLN A 91 -25.64 -8.01 1.40
N GLU A 92 -26.22 -7.33 0.42
CA GLU A 92 -27.67 -7.18 0.33
C GLU A 92 -28.39 -8.48 -0.03
N THR A 93 -27.83 -9.31 -0.93
CA THR A 93 -28.39 -10.64 -1.21
C THR A 93 -28.42 -11.52 0.04
N ASN A 94 -27.32 -11.58 0.80
CA ASN A 94 -27.27 -12.34 2.04
C ASN A 94 -28.26 -11.81 3.09
N ARG A 95 -28.50 -10.48 3.12
CA ARG A 95 -29.50 -9.87 4.01
C ARG A 95 -30.92 -10.26 3.62
N LEU A 96 -31.24 -10.32 2.33
CA LEU A 96 -32.54 -10.76 1.83
C LEU A 96 -32.78 -12.24 2.11
N GLU A 97 -31.78 -13.10 1.91
CA GLU A 97 -31.87 -14.54 2.19
C GLU A 97 -31.99 -14.84 3.69
N GLY A 98 -31.28 -14.07 4.53
CA GLY A 98 -31.32 -14.21 5.98
C GLY A 98 -32.49 -13.50 6.66
N ALA A 99 -33.20 -12.60 5.96
CA ALA A 99 -34.41 -12.00 6.48
C ALA A 99 -35.52 -13.06 6.56
N SER A 100 -36.04 -13.27 7.76
CA SER A 100 -37.24 -14.09 7.99
C SER A 100 -38.35 -13.73 7.00
N LYS A 101 -39.13 -14.73 6.55
CA LYS A 101 -40.27 -14.62 5.61
C LYS A 101 -41.25 -13.46 5.89
N ALA A 102 -41.22 -12.90 7.11
CA ALA A 102 -42.02 -11.74 7.51
C ALA A 102 -41.69 -10.41 6.78
N ILE A 103 -40.47 -10.22 6.26
CA ILE A 103 -40.08 -8.96 5.56
C ILE A 103 -40.22 -9.10 4.02
N ALA A 104 -40.04 -10.31 3.48
CA ALA A 104 -40.08 -10.58 2.04
C ALA A 104 -41.45 -10.33 1.37
N ASN A 105 -42.53 -10.22 2.15
CA ASN A 105 -43.89 -9.98 1.65
C ASN A 105 -44.31 -8.50 1.61
N ASN A 106 -43.45 -7.55 1.99
CA ASN A 106 -43.79 -6.11 2.09
C ASN A 106 -42.91 -5.19 1.23
N ILE A 107 -42.24 -5.74 0.20
CA ILE A 107 -41.63 -4.99 -0.92
C ILE A 107 -42.29 -5.50 -2.19
#